data_AF-A0A961NVU0-F1
#
_entry.id   AF-A0A961NVU0-F1
#
_cell.length_a   1.000
_cell.length_b   1.000
_cell.length_c   1.000
_cell.angle_alpha   90.00
_cell.angle_beta   90.00
_cell.angle_gamma   90.00
#
_symmetry.space_group_name_H-M   'P 1'
#
loop_
_entity.id
_entity.type
_entity.pdbx_description
1 polymer ?
#
loop_
_entity_poly.entity_id
_entity_poly.type
_entity_poly.pdbx_seq_one_letter_code
_entity_poly.pdbx_strand_id
1 'polypeptide(L)'
;TICGSSAAAVSAVGRNMYPQLLAGGYGKRRAAGIITTSGAIDIVIPPSIAMILYGASAEQSIAKLFIAGIVPGIVMALMMAGYISVSALFAGIPRDENFRARIAWDVFKQAVWALTLPAFVMTGIYAGFFSPTEAGGFACAYAAFLGLVVYRSVTLASLVQAAVTSAKMTARIMVVVAAAGVVSWVLTVDGVPQALIAATADAGLTPLGFLLTVNLLLLAIGCVLDPTSAILVLSPLLVPIAVSLGIDPIHFGVVMTVNLAIGMFTPPFGLNIFVAQSVLNLRTADIYRGVLPYMVVQIAALALITLVPALSLWLLDGMS
;
A
#
# COMPACT_ATOMS: atom_id res chain seq x y z
N THR A 1 7.63 5.31 2.38
CA THR A 1 7.03 5.04 1.07
C THR A 1 7.82 5.77 0.00
N ILE A 2 7.98 5.20 -1.19
CA ILE A 2 8.77 5.82 -2.28
C ILE A 2 7.86 6.31 -3.40
N CYS A 3 6.87 5.49 -3.81
CA CYS A 3 6.06 5.79 -5.01
C CYS A 3 4.55 5.59 -4.81
N GLY A 4 4.08 5.07 -3.67
CA GLY A 4 2.68 4.67 -3.48
C GLY A 4 2.28 3.49 -4.37
N SER A 5 3.27 2.74 -4.87
CA SER A 5 3.12 1.63 -5.82
C SER A 5 4.08 0.51 -5.43
N SER A 6 3.50 -0.58 -4.93
CA SER A 6 4.24 -1.73 -4.39
C SER A 6 5.18 -2.37 -5.41
N ALA A 7 4.73 -2.58 -6.65
CA ALA A 7 5.56 -3.14 -7.72
C ALA A 7 6.76 -2.24 -8.07
N ALA A 8 6.55 -0.92 -8.15
CA ALA A 8 7.63 0.03 -8.41
C ALA A 8 8.65 0.03 -7.27
N ALA A 9 8.17 -0.01 -6.01
CA ALA A 9 9.03 -0.10 -4.83
C ALA A 9 9.88 -1.37 -4.84
N VAL A 10 9.28 -2.54 -5.12
CA VAL A 10 10.02 -3.82 -5.22
C VAL A 10 11.12 -3.75 -6.29
N SER A 11 10.83 -3.16 -7.45
CA SER A 11 11.81 -3.01 -8.53
C SER A 11 12.96 -2.07 -8.17
N ALA A 12 12.64 -0.90 -7.61
CA ALA A 12 13.61 0.13 -7.26
C ALA A 12 14.52 -0.33 -6.10
N VAL A 13 13.93 -0.87 -5.03
CA VAL A 13 14.66 -1.34 -3.85
C VAL A 13 15.42 -2.62 -4.17
N GLY A 14 14.80 -3.54 -4.93
CA GLY A 14 15.35 -4.85 -5.21
C GLY A 14 16.70 -4.82 -5.91
N ARG A 15 16.89 -3.95 -6.91
CA ARG A 15 18.15 -3.85 -7.68
C ARG A 15 19.35 -3.48 -6.80
N ASN A 16 19.13 -2.59 -5.82
CA ASN A 16 20.21 -2.05 -5.00
C ASN A 16 20.41 -2.86 -3.72
N MET A 17 19.33 -3.33 -3.09
CA MET A 17 19.39 -4.01 -1.79
C MET A 17 19.69 -5.50 -1.91
N TYR A 18 19.31 -6.16 -3.00
CA TYR A 18 19.56 -7.59 -3.14
C TYR A 18 21.05 -7.99 -3.04
N PRO A 19 21.99 -7.37 -3.78
CA PRO A 19 23.41 -7.72 -3.65
C PRO A 19 23.94 -7.45 -2.24
N GLN A 20 23.45 -6.40 -1.57
CA GLN A 20 23.87 -6.06 -0.20
C GLN A 20 23.34 -7.08 0.83
N LEU A 21 22.09 -7.51 0.71
CA LEU A 21 21.51 -8.54 1.58
C LEU A 21 22.22 -9.89 1.40
N LEU A 22 22.64 -10.24 0.18
CA LEU A 22 23.44 -11.43 -0.06
C LEU A 22 24.83 -11.32 0.57
N ALA A 23 25.51 -10.19 0.38
CA ALA A 23 26.82 -9.94 0.99
C ALA A 23 26.75 -9.95 2.53
N GLY A 24 25.65 -9.46 3.10
CA GLY A 24 25.37 -9.50 4.53
C GLY A 24 24.91 -10.85 5.07
N GLY A 25 24.88 -11.91 4.25
CA GLY A 25 24.60 -13.27 4.72
C GLY A 25 23.12 -13.65 4.88
N TYR A 26 22.17 -12.84 4.39
CA TYR A 26 20.72 -13.16 4.48
C TYR A 26 20.34 -14.39 3.65
N GLY A 27 21.12 -14.71 2.61
CA GLY A 27 20.83 -15.79 1.68
C GLY A 27 19.70 -15.46 0.69
N LYS A 28 19.66 -16.20 -0.42
CA LYS A 28 18.81 -15.88 -1.59
C LYS A 28 17.32 -15.81 -1.24
N ARG A 29 16.79 -16.81 -0.53
CA ARG A 29 15.35 -16.91 -0.23
C ARG A 29 14.88 -15.81 0.71
N ARG A 30 15.65 -15.52 1.77
CA ARG A 30 15.31 -14.50 2.75
C ARG A 30 15.37 -13.11 2.13
N ALA A 31 16.44 -12.81 1.38
CA ALA A 31 16.61 -11.54 0.69
C ALA A 31 15.48 -11.32 -0.33
N ALA A 32 15.14 -12.34 -1.12
CA ALA A 32 14.02 -12.29 -2.05
C ALA A 32 12.68 -12.02 -1.34
N GLY A 33 12.39 -12.71 -0.24
CA GLY A 33 11.17 -12.50 0.53
C GLY A 33 11.04 -11.09 1.13
N ILE A 34 12.12 -10.56 1.72
CA ILE A 34 12.16 -9.19 2.27
C ILE A 34 11.86 -8.17 1.17
N ILE A 35 12.57 -8.28 0.04
CA ILE A 35 12.40 -7.35 -1.08
C ILE A 35 10.98 -7.44 -1.64
N THR A 36 10.46 -8.65 -1.88
CA THR A 36 9.15 -8.86 -2.52
C THR A 36 7.99 -8.34 -1.65
N THR A 37 8.11 -8.44 -0.32
CA THR A 37 7.08 -8.00 0.62
C THR A 37 7.20 -6.53 1.05
N SER A 38 8.36 -5.90 0.82
CA SER A 38 8.61 -4.50 1.22
C SER A 38 7.62 -3.49 0.62
N GLY A 39 7.15 -3.73 -0.61
CA GLY A 39 6.22 -2.86 -1.31
C GLY A 39 4.81 -2.82 -0.72
N ALA A 40 4.44 -3.80 0.11
CA ALA A 40 3.11 -3.88 0.72
C ALA A 40 2.78 -2.65 1.58
N ILE A 41 3.77 -2.24 2.38
CA ILE A 41 3.66 -1.10 3.29
C ILE A 41 3.58 0.21 2.49
N ASP A 42 4.16 0.25 1.28
CA ASP A 42 4.12 1.40 0.37
C ASP A 42 2.70 1.78 -0.06
N ILE A 43 1.80 0.79 -0.12
CA ILE A 43 0.39 1.01 -0.49
C ILE A 43 -0.43 1.50 0.71
N VAL A 44 -0.03 1.17 1.93
CA VAL A 44 -0.84 1.46 3.13
C VAL A 44 -0.48 2.80 3.75
N ILE A 45 0.82 3.14 3.81
CA ILE A 45 1.26 4.41 4.41
C ILE A 45 1.08 5.56 3.40
N PRO A 46 0.43 6.67 3.77
CA PRO A 46 0.24 7.81 2.88
C PRO A 46 1.55 8.44 2.39
N PRO A 47 1.55 9.09 1.20
CA PRO A 47 0.45 9.18 0.24
C PRO A 47 0.24 7.86 -0.53
N SER A 48 -1.03 7.42 -0.66
CA SER A 48 -1.39 6.12 -1.26
C SER A 48 -2.38 6.27 -2.41
N ILE A 49 -2.02 5.75 -3.59
CA ILE A 49 -2.89 5.73 -4.78
C ILE A 49 -4.15 4.87 -4.51
N ALA A 50 -3.98 3.73 -3.85
CA ALA A 50 -5.08 2.83 -3.53
C ALA A 50 -6.14 3.51 -2.66
N MET A 51 -5.71 4.27 -1.64
CA MET A 51 -6.64 5.03 -0.78
C MET A 51 -7.33 6.17 -1.51
N ILE A 52 -6.64 6.86 -2.43
CA ILE A 52 -7.26 7.89 -3.28
C ILE A 52 -8.37 7.27 -4.13
N LEU A 53 -8.10 6.12 -4.76
CA LEU A 53 -9.08 5.45 -5.62
C LEU A 53 -10.25 4.89 -4.82
N TYR A 54 -10.00 4.34 -3.63
CA TYR A 54 -11.06 3.90 -2.74
C TYR A 54 -11.92 5.10 -2.30
N GLY A 55 -11.31 6.21 -1.89
CA GLY A 55 -12.03 7.43 -1.53
C GLY A 55 -12.88 7.96 -2.68
N ALA A 56 -12.37 7.90 -3.91
CA ALA A 56 -13.11 8.30 -5.10
C ALA A 56 -14.25 7.34 -5.45
N SER A 57 -14.07 6.02 -5.34
CA SER A 57 -15.09 5.03 -5.71
C SER A 57 -16.16 4.81 -4.64
N ALA A 58 -15.79 4.96 -3.36
CA ALA A 58 -16.68 4.81 -2.21
C ALA A 58 -17.22 6.16 -1.70
N GLU A 59 -16.93 7.27 -2.40
CA GLU A 59 -17.30 8.64 -2.04
C GLU A 59 -16.90 9.01 -0.60
N GLN A 60 -15.72 8.57 -0.17
CA GLN A 60 -15.18 8.81 1.17
C GLN A 60 -14.07 9.87 1.18
N SER A 61 -13.89 10.50 2.34
CA SER A 61 -12.83 11.50 2.52
C SER A 61 -11.43 10.86 2.43
N ILE A 62 -10.69 11.24 1.37
CA ILE A 62 -9.29 10.84 1.16
C ILE A 62 -8.41 11.29 2.34
N ALA A 63 -8.67 12.47 2.91
CA ALA A 63 -7.93 12.98 4.05
C ALA A 63 -8.08 12.06 5.28
N LYS A 64 -9.33 11.62 5.58
CA LYS A 64 -9.59 10.67 6.67
C LYS A 64 -8.94 9.31 6.41
N LEU A 65 -9.02 8.80 5.17
CA LEU A 65 -8.36 7.55 4.78
C LEU A 65 -6.84 7.60 4.98
N PHE A 66 -6.20 8.73 4.63
CA PHE A 66 -4.78 8.90 4.86
C PHE A 66 -4.44 8.81 6.35
N ILE A 67 -5.17 9.54 7.20
CA ILE A 67 -4.94 9.49 8.66
C ILE A 67 -5.16 8.06 9.19
N ALA A 68 -6.25 7.43 8.77
CA ALA A 68 -6.60 6.06 9.16
C ALA A 68 -5.56 5.02 8.71
N GLY A 69 -4.80 5.29 7.65
CA GLY A 69 -3.74 4.43 7.14
C GLY A 69 -2.43 4.45 7.94
N ILE A 70 -2.18 5.51 8.73
CA ILE A 70 -0.90 5.72 9.42
C ILE A 70 -0.65 4.60 10.45
N VAL A 71 -1.56 4.42 11.40
CA VAL A 71 -1.40 3.42 12.47
C VAL A 71 -1.35 1.99 11.92
N PRO A 72 -2.24 1.56 11.03
CA PRO A 72 -2.17 0.24 10.39
C PRO A 72 -0.87 0.01 9.63
N GLY A 73 -0.38 1.02 8.90
CA GLY A 73 0.90 0.96 8.21
C GLY A 73 2.09 0.82 9.16
N ILE A 74 2.08 1.55 10.29
CA ILE A 74 3.08 1.42 11.35
C ILE A 74 3.03 0.03 11.99
N VAL A 75 1.83 -0.50 12.28
CA VAL A 75 1.66 -1.86 12.82
C VAL A 75 2.27 -2.90 11.89
N MET A 76 1.95 -2.84 10.59
CA MET A 76 2.55 -3.72 9.57
C MET A 76 4.08 -3.57 9.54
N ALA A 77 4.60 -2.34 9.58
CA ALA A 77 6.03 -2.09 9.56
C ALA A 77 6.75 -2.62 10.81
N LEU A 78 6.20 -2.41 12.00
CA LEU A 78 6.75 -2.88 13.27
C LEU A 78 6.72 -4.40 13.37
N MET A 79 5.61 -5.04 12.98
CA MET A 79 5.51 -6.50 12.97
C MET A 79 6.52 -7.12 12.00
N MET A 80 6.67 -6.54 10.81
CA MET A 80 7.65 -6.99 9.83
C MET A 80 9.09 -6.78 10.32
N ALA A 81 9.40 -5.60 10.86
CA ALA A 81 10.73 -5.27 11.39
C ALA A 81 11.10 -6.16 12.58
N GLY A 82 10.16 -6.40 13.49
CA GLY A 82 10.32 -7.32 14.62
C GLY A 82 10.62 -8.74 14.15
N TYR A 83 9.84 -9.26 13.20
CA TYR A 83 10.07 -10.59 12.62
C TYR A 83 11.42 -10.71 11.91
N ILE A 84 11.79 -9.73 11.08
CA ILE A 84 13.09 -9.72 10.37
C ILE A 84 14.23 -9.70 11.38
N SER A 85 14.14 -8.87 12.43
CA SER A 85 15.19 -8.75 13.45
C SER A 85 15.37 -10.05 14.23
N VAL A 86 14.27 -10.63 14.71
CA VAL A 86 14.30 -11.89 15.47
C VAL A 86 14.77 -13.05 14.60
N SER A 87 14.27 -13.17 13.37
CA SER A 87 14.69 -14.23 12.44
C SER A 87 16.15 -14.09 11.98
N ALA A 88 16.69 -12.88 11.90
CA ALA A 88 18.10 -12.62 11.63
C ALA A 88 19.00 -13.06 12.79
N LEU A 89 18.59 -12.77 14.03
CA LEU A 89 19.30 -13.21 15.24
C LEU A 89 19.37 -14.73 15.33
N PHE A 90 18.25 -15.42 15.16
CA PHE A 90 18.21 -16.89 15.22
C PHE A 90 18.99 -17.56 14.10
N ALA A 91 19.14 -16.90 12.95
CA ALA A 91 19.93 -17.43 11.84
C ALA A 91 21.42 -17.09 11.92
N GLY A 92 21.86 -16.39 12.97
CA GLY A 92 23.25 -15.98 13.14
C GLY A 92 23.76 -15.08 12.02
N ILE A 93 22.89 -14.25 11.43
CA ILE A 93 23.30 -13.32 10.37
C ILE A 93 24.32 -12.33 10.96
N PRO A 94 25.52 -12.19 10.35
CA PRO A 94 26.53 -11.26 10.83
C PRO A 94 25.96 -9.85 10.95
N ARG A 95 26.20 -9.22 12.10
CA ARG A 95 25.90 -7.80 12.26
C ARG A 95 26.99 -7.02 11.56
N ASP A 96 26.59 -6.02 10.76
CA ASP A 96 27.56 -5.08 10.22
C ASP A 96 28.10 -4.24 11.38
N GLU A 97 29.38 -4.44 11.74
CA GLU A 97 30.03 -3.76 12.87
C GLU A 97 30.33 -2.28 12.57
N ASN A 98 30.04 -1.83 11.34
CA ASN A 98 30.39 -0.51 10.85
C ASN A 98 29.24 0.51 10.91
N PHE A 99 28.25 0.36 11.79
CA PHE A 99 27.23 1.40 11.96
C PHE A 99 27.86 2.68 12.52
N ARG A 100 28.20 3.61 11.63
CA ARG A 100 28.77 4.91 11.99
C ARG A 100 27.63 5.92 12.05
N ALA A 101 27.19 6.23 13.27
CA ALA A 101 26.14 7.23 13.52
C ALA A 101 26.39 8.57 12.82
N ARG A 102 27.67 8.96 12.66
CA ARG A 102 28.06 10.16 11.90
C ARG A 102 27.70 10.07 10.42
N ILE A 103 27.96 8.93 9.76
CA ILE A 103 27.58 8.70 8.36
C ILE A 103 26.06 8.70 8.22
N ALA A 104 25.34 8.03 9.13
CA ALA A 104 23.88 8.03 9.13
C ALA A 104 23.31 9.45 9.27
N TRP A 105 23.90 10.28 10.14
CA TRP A 105 23.51 11.67 10.35
C TRP A 105 23.80 12.56 9.13
N ASP A 106 24.96 12.38 8.49
CA ASP A 106 25.33 13.13 7.30
C ASP A 106 24.41 12.79 6.11
N VAL A 107 24.07 11.51 5.94
CA VAL A 107 23.08 11.06 4.93
C VAL A 107 21.67 11.58 5.27
N PHE A 108 21.27 11.54 6.55
CA PHE A 108 19.99 12.08 7.00
C PHE A 108 19.84 13.58 6.67
N LYS A 109 20.89 14.37 6.93
CA LYS A 109 20.92 15.80 6.55
C LYS A 109 20.77 16.02 5.06
N GLN A 110 21.37 15.17 4.22
CA GLN A 110 21.23 15.23 2.77
C GLN A 110 19.81 14.89 2.31
N ALA A 111 19.11 14.00 3.03
CA ALA A 111 17.74 13.60 2.76
C ALA A 111 16.67 14.51 3.39
N VAL A 112 17.06 15.48 4.23
CA VAL A 112 16.11 16.29 5.03
C VAL A 112 15.09 17.00 4.14
N TRP A 113 15.51 17.51 2.98
CA TRP A 113 14.65 18.20 2.02
C TRP A 113 13.66 17.27 1.33
N ALA A 114 14.01 16.00 1.13
CA ALA A 114 13.09 15.01 0.60
C ALA A 114 12.08 14.55 1.68
N LEU A 115 12.52 14.45 2.94
CA LEU A 115 11.68 14.07 4.08
C LEU A 115 10.65 15.13 4.45
N THR A 116 10.87 16.40 4.10
CA THR A 116 9.86 17.45 4.31
C THR A 116 8.67 17.32 3.36
N LEU A 117 8.79 16.59 2.23
CA LEU A 117 7.70 16.47 1.25
C LEU A 117 6.47 15.74 1.82
N PRO A 118 6.58 14.53 2.43
CA PRO A 118 5.43 13.90 3.09
C PRO A 118 4.85 14.78 4.20
N ALA A 119 5.68 15.39 5.04
CA ALA A 119 5.21 16.28 6.11
C ALA A 119 4.44 17.49 5.54
N PHE A 120 4.98 18.14 4.52
CA PHE A 120 4.34 19.27 3.84
C PHE A 120 2.98 18.91 3.25
N VAL A 121 2.89 17.77 2.54
CA VAL A 121 1.64 17.29 1.95
C VAL A 121 0.62 16.96 3.04
N MET A 122 1.03 16.23 4.09
CA MET A 122 0.15 15.85 5.18
C MET A 122 -0.33 17.09 5.96
N THR A 123 0.57 17.99 6.37
CA THR A 123 0.19 19.22 7.07
C THR A 123 -0.69 20.11 6.22
N GLY A 124 -0.42 20.24 4.91
CA GLY A 124 -1.24 21.05 4.00
C GLY A 124 -2.67 20.53 3.85
N ILE A 125 -2.84 19.19 3.75
CA ILE A 125 -4.16 18.56 3.70
C ILE A 125 -4.87 18.68 5.05
N TYR A 126 -4.19 18.37 6.15
CA TYR A 126 -4.81 18.31 7.48
C TYR A 126 -5.12 19.67 8.09
N ALA A 127 -4.33 20.71 7.75
CA ALA A 127 -4.64 22.09 8.11
C ALA A 127 -5.69 22.74 7.20
N GLY A 128 -6.18 22.03 6.18
CA GLY A 128 -7.20 22.52 5.26
C GLY A 128 -6.72 23.56 4.25
N PHE A 129 -5.40 23.76 4.11
CA PHE A 129 -4.85 24.69 3.11
C PHE A 129 -5.01 24.17 1.69
N PHE A 130 -4.96 22.84 1.50
CA PHE A 130 -5.04 22.20 0.19
C PHE A 130 -5.96 20.98 0.23
N SER A 131 -6.74 20.77 -0.82
CA SER A 131 -7.34 19.47 -1.11
C SER A 131 -6.26 18.42 -1.46
N PRO A 132 -6.55 17.12 -1.38
CA PRO A 132 -5.58 16.06 -1.74
C PRO A 132 -5.04 16.19 -3.17
N THR A 133 -5.87 16.66 -4.11
CA THR A 133 -5.48 16.91 -5.51
C THR A 133 -4.52 18.09 -5.64
N GLU A 134 -4.81 19.20 -4.96
CA GLU A 134 -3.92 20.37 -4.91
C GLU A 134 -2.60 20.04 -4.22
N ALA A 135 -2.65 19.31 -3.10
CA ALA A 135 -1.47 18.87 -2.37
C ALA A 135 -0.54 18.01 -3.24
N GLY A 136 -1.10 17.16 -4.11
CA GLY A 136 -0.35 16.44 -5.14
C GLY A 136 0.34 17.37 -6.16
N GLY A 137 -0.34 18.44 -6.59
CA GLY A 137 0.24 19.47 -7.45
C GLY A 137 1.42 20.19 -6.81
N PHE A 138 1.27 20.64 -5.56
CA PHE A 138 2.36 21.26 -4.81
C PHE A 138 3.51 20.27 -4.53
N ALA A 139 3.21 19.00 -4.24
CA ALA A 139 4.23 17.97 -4.08
C ALA A 139 5.07 17.79 -5.35
N CYS A 140 4.43 17.77 -6.53
CA CYS A 140 5.12 17.72 -7.82
C CYS A 140 5.99 18.95 -8.06
N ALA A 141 5.48 20.16 -7.78
CA ALA A 141 6.25 21.40 -7.92
C ALA A 141 7.46 21.43 -6.96
N TYR A 142 7.27 20.99 -5.72
CA TYR A 142 8.33 20.90 -4.73
C TYR A 142 9.38 19.84 -5.12
N ALA A 143 8.96 18.65 -5.58
CA ALA A 143 9.87 17.63 -6.09
C ALA A 143 10.66 18.10 -7.32
N ALA A 144 10.01 18.85 -8.23
CA ALA A 144 10.66 19.48 -9.38
C ALA A 144 11.74 20.48 -8.94
N PHE A 145 11.42 21.34 -7.98
CA PHE A 145 12.36 22.31 -7.42
C PHE A 145 13.57 21.61 -6.78
N LEU A 146 13.34 20.58 -5.96
CA LEU A 146 14.42 19.81 -5.36
C LEU A 146 15.30 19.13 -6.42
N GLY A 147 14.71 18.51 -7.44
CA GLY A 147 15.46 17.82 -8.51
C GLY A 147 16.27 18.76 -9.40
N LEU A 148 15.71 19.92 -9.76
CA LEU A 148 16.34 20.88 -10.67
C LEU A 148 17.35 21.81 -9.96
N VAL A 149 16.99 22.32 -8.78
CA VAL A 149 17.72 23.42 -8.13
C VAL A 149 18.62 22.91 -7.00
N VAL A 150 18.09 22.06 -6.12
CA VAL A 150 18.80 21.63 -4.89
C VAL A 150 19.75 20.49 -5.17
N TYR A 151 19.24 19.36 -5.65
CA TYR A 151 20.05 18.17 -5.96
C TYR A 151 20.69 18.24 -7.34
N ARG A 152 20.15 19.06 -8.25
CA ARG A 152 20.61 19.19 -9.65
C ARG A 152 20.77 17.84 -10.35
N SER A 153 19.91 16.89 -10.01
CA SER A 153 19.96 15.49 -10.46
C SER A 153 18.99 15.22 -11.62
N VAL A 154 18.10 16.17 -11.92
CA VAL A 154 17.04 16.05 -12.92
C VAL A 154 17.20 17.15 -13.96
N THR A 155 16.97 16.82 -15.23
CA THR A 155 16.91 17.79 -16.35
C THR A 155 15.46 18.13 -16.68
N LEU A 156 15.22 19.26 -17.35
CA LEU A 156 13.88 19.63 -17.81
C LEU A 156 13.27 18.55 -18.73
N ALA A 157 14.09 17.92 -19.58
CA ALA A 157 13.67 16.82 -20.43
C ALA A 157 13.18 15.60 -19.62
N SER A 158 13.93 15.20 -18.60
CA SER A 158 13.50 14.10 -17.70
C SER A 158 12.25 14.45 -16.90
N LEU A 159 12.05 15.73 -16.55
CA LEU A 159 10.85 16.18 -15.87
C LEU A 159 9.61 16.10 -16.77
N VAL A 160 9.72 16.52 -18.03
CA VAL A 160 8.66 16.35 -19.03
C VAL A 160 8.37 14.88 -19.27
N GLN A 161 9.40 14.03 -19.37
CA GLN A 161 9.21 12.60 -19.55
C GLN A 161 8.53 11.94 -18.34
N ALA A 162 8.88 12.35 -17.12
CA ALA A 162 8.18 11.92 -15.90
C ALA A 162 6.72 12.36 -15.91
N ALA A 163 6.44 13.62 -16.26
CA ALA A 163 5.07 14.15 -16.38
C ALA A 163 4.24 13.38 -17.41
N VAL A 164 4.79 13.09 -18.59
CA VAL A 164 4.12 12.29 -19.64
C VAL A 164 3.84 10.87 -19.15
N THR A 165 4.79 10.26 -18.44
CA THR A 165 4.64 8.90 -17.91
C THR A 165 3.54 8.85 -16.84
N SER A 166 3.53 9.82 -15.92
CA SER A 166 2.48 9.98 -14.92
C SER A 166 1.13 10.26 -15.57
N ALA A 167 1.05 11.15 -16.57
CA ALA A 167 -0.20 11.43 -17.28
C ALA A 167 -0.76 10.20 -17.99
N LYS A 168 0.08 9.38 -18.63
CA LYS A 168 -0.33 8.10 -19.23
C LYS A 168 -0.85 7.12 -18.18
N MET A 169 -0.22 7.06 -17.00
CA MET A 169 -0.67 6.23 -15.89
C MET A 169 -2.04 6.70 -15.38
N THR A 170 -2.20 8.00 -15.12
CA THR A 170 -3.47 8.60 -14.69
C THR A 170 -4.57 8.39 -15.74
N ALA A 171 -4.28 8.57 -17.03
CA ALA A 171 -5.26 8.36 -18.11
C ALA A 171 -5.78 6.91 -18.13
N ARG A 172 -4.89 5.92 -17.99
CA ARG A 172 -5.29 4.51 -17.88
C ARG A 172 -6.19 4.26 -16.68
N ILE A 173 -5.84 4.83 -15.52
CA ILE A 173 -6.63 4.73 -14.29
C ILE A 173 -8.01 5.37 -14.51
N MET A 174 -8.10 6.58 -15.07
CA MET A 174 -9.37 7.28 -15.28
C MET A 174 -10.32 6.52 -16.22
N VAL A 175 -9.79 5.82 -17.22
CA VAL A 175 -10.62 4.94 -18.07
C VAL A 175 -11.23 3.80 -17.26
N VAL A 176 -10.45 3.18 -16.36
CA VAL A 176 -10.95 2.12 -15.48
C VAL A 176 -11.97 2.68 -14.47
N VAL A 177 -11.71 3.87 -13.89
CA VAL A 177 -12.65 4.56 -12.98
C VAL A 177 -13.97 4.84 -13.68
N ALA A 178 -13.94 5.34 -14.92
CA ALA A 178 -15.15 5.63 -15.69
C ALA A 178 -15.95 4.35 -15.99
N ALA A 179 -15.29 3.28 -16.43
CA ALA A 179 -15.93 1.99 -16.67
C ALA A 179 -16.51 1.38 -15.37
N ALA A 180 -15.75 1.46 -14.28
CA ALA A 180 -16.21 1.02 -12.95
C ALA A 180 -17.41 1.83 -12.45
N GLY A 181 -17.45 3.14 -12.72
CA GLY A 181 -18.61 3.99 -12.41
C GLY A 181 -19.88 3.55 -13.16
N VAL A 182 -19.75 3.19 -14.44
CA VAL A 182 -20.87 2.62 -15.21
C VAL A 182 -21.31 1.28 -14.62
N VAL A 183 -20.36 0.40 -14.28
CA VAL A 183 -20.67 -0.89 -13.63
C VAL A 183 -21.35 -0.66 -12.28
N SER A 184 -20.86 0.25 -11.45
CA SER A 184 -21.46 0.64 -10.17
C SER A 184 -22.91 1.09 -10.34
N TRP A 185 -23.17 1.94 -11.34
CA TRP A 185 -24.51 2.42 -11.63
C TRP A 185 -25.44 1.29 -12.07
N VAL A 186 -25.01 0.44 -13.01
CA VAL A 186 -25.78 -0.73 -13.47
C VAL A 186 -26.12 -1.67 -12.31
N LEU A 187 -25.13 -2.03 -11.48
CA LEU A 187 -25.32 -2.91 -10.34
C LEU A 187 -26.31 -2.33 -9.31
N THR A 188 -26.26 -1.01 -9.13
CA THR A 188 -27.18 -0.29 -8.24
C THR A 188 -28.61 -0.31 -8.79
N VAL A 189 -28.77 -0.09 -10.10
CA VAL A 189 -30.08 -0.14 -10.78
C VAL A 189 -30.65 -1.56 -10.78
N ASP A 190 -29.83 -2.58 -10.97
CA ASP A 190 -30.23 -4.00 -10.95
C ASP A 190 -30.45 -4.53 -9.53
N GLY A 191 -30.21 -3.73 -8.49
CA GLY A 191 -30.42 -4.12 -7.10
C GLY A 191 -29.43 -5.18 -6.57
N VAL A 192 -28.27 -5.33 -7.21
CA VAL A 192 -27.28 -6.36 -6.84
C VAL A 192 -26.75 -6.16 -5.41
N PRO A 193 -26.39 -4.94 -4.96
CA PRO A 193 -25.99 -4.73 -3.56
C PRO A 193 -27.08 -5.18 -2.57
N GLN A 194 -28.36 -4.90 -2.85
CA GLN A 194 -29.49 -5.28 -2.01
C GLN A 194 -29.67 -6.80 -1.96
N ALA A 195 -29.51 -7.49 -3.09
CA ALA A 195 -29.54 -8.94 -3.15
C ALA A 195 -28.40 -9.58 -2.34
N LEU A 196 -27.19 -9.00 -2.40
CA LEU A 196 -26.07 -9.44 -1.60
C LEU A 196 -26.28 -9.19 -0.11
N ILE A 197 -26.83 -8.04 0.28
CA ILE A 197 -27.21 -7.74 1.68
C ILE A 197 -28.21 -8.79 2.17
N ALA A 198 -29.26 -9.08 1.40
CA ALA A 198 -30.24 -10.11 1.74
C ALA A 198 -29.57 -11.49 1.90
N ALA A 199 -28.69 -11.88 0.96
CA ALA A 199 -27.95 -13.14 1.06
C ALA A 199 -27.05 -13.21 2.31
N THR A 200 -26.42 -12.10 2.70
CA THR A 200 -25.63 -12.04 3.94
C THR A 200 -26.50 -12.15 5.19
N ALA A 201 -27.70 -11.57 5.17
CA ALA A 201 -28.67 -11.67 6.25
C ALA A 201 -29.24 -13.09 6.36
N ASP A 202 -29.59 -13.73 5.24
CA ASP A 202 -30.07 -15.12 5.18
C ASP A 202 -29.01 -16.12 5.65
N ALA A 203 -27.74 -15.85 5.35
CA ALA A 203 -26.61 -16.63 5.85
C ALA A 203 -26.33 -16.39 7.35
N GLY A 204 -27.00 -15.42 7.99
CA GLY A 204 -26.79 -15.06 9.40
C GLY A 204 -25.39 -14.52 9.69
N LEU A 205 -24.74 -13.89 8.69
CA LEU A 205 -23.38 -13.40 8.84
C LEU A 205 -23.33 -12.21 9.81
N THR A 206 -22.53 -12.34 10.86
CA THR A 206 -22.18 -11.21 11.72
C THR A 206 -21.25 -10.24 11.00
N PRO A 207 -21.10 -8.98 11.45
CA PRO A 207 -20.13 -8.03 10.88
C PRO A 207 -18.72 -8.62 10.79
N LEU A 208 -18.32 -9.39 11.80
CA LEU A 208 -17.05 -10.11 11.81
C LEU A 208 -17.00 -11.23 10.76
N GLY A 209 -18.07 -12.04 10.65
CA GLY A 209 -18.16 -13.08 9.63
C GLY A 209 -18.05 -12.53 8.20
N PHE A 210 -18.68 -11.38 7.95
CA PHE A 210 -18.53 -10.65 6.70
C PHE A 210 -17.09 -10.19 6.45
N LEU A 211 -16.46 -9.50 7.43
CA LEU A 211 -15.09 -9.01 7.29
C LEU A 211 -14.09 -10.14 7.01
N LEU A 212 -14.21 -11.27 7.70
CA LEU A 212 -13.34 -12.43 7.47
C LEU A 212 -13.54 -13.03 6.08
N THR A 213 -14.80 -13.12 5.62
CA THR A 213 -15.13 -13.62 4.28
C THR A 213 -14.56 -12.71 3.20
N VAL A 214 -14.73 -11.39 3.37
CA VAL A 214 -14.21 -10.38 2.46
C VAL A 214 -12.68 -10.38 2.46
N ASN A 215 -12.01 -10.55 3.60
CA ASN A 215 -10.56 -10.66 3.64
C ASN A 215 -10.05 -11.83 2.78
N LEU A 216 -10.66 -13.02 2.94
CA LEU A 216 -10.28 -14.18 2.13
C LEU A 216 -10.53 -13.94 0.64
N LEU A 217 -11.67 -13.34 0.29
CA LEU A 217 -12.01 -12.96 -1.08
C LEU A 217 -10.98 -11.96 -1.65
N LEU A 218 -10.66 -10.90 -0.92
CA LEU A 218 -9.75 -9.85 -1.36
C LEU A 218 -8.30 -10.33 -1.45
N LEU A 219 -7.86 -11.25 -0.59
CA LEU A 219 -6.55 -11.89 -0.72
C LEU A 219 -6.48 -12.76 -1.99
N ALA A 220 -7.54 -13.54 -2.26
CA ALA A 220 -7.63 -14.36 -3.45
C ALA A 220 -7.68 -13.51 -4.73
N ILE A 221 -8.46 -12.44 -4.74
CA ILE A 221 -8.54 -11.52 -5.89
C ILE A 221 -7.24 -10.73 -6.05
N GLY A 222 -6.68 -10.22 -4.95
CA GLY A 222 -5.47 -9.41 -4.94
C GLY A 222 -4.21 -10.15 -5.39
N CYS A 223 -4.23 -11.49 -5.41
CA CYS A 223 -3.14 -12.25 -6.01
C CYS A 223 -3.15 -12.20 -7.55
N VAL A 224 -4.32 -11.94 -8.17
CA VAL A 224 -4.50 -11.91 -9.62
C VAL A 224 -4.61 -10.48 -10.16
N LEU A 225 -5.40 -9.64 -9.49
CA LEU A 225 -5.67 -8.28 -9.90
C LEU A 225 -4.75 -7.30 -9.17
N ASP A 226 -4.36 -6.24 -9.87
CA ASP A 226 -3.70 -5.13 -9.22
C ASP A 226 -4.66 -4.38 -8.28
N PRO A 227 -4.16 -3.75 -7.21
CA PRO A 227 -5.01 -3.07 -6.23
C PRO A 227 -5.90 -1.99 -6.82
N THR A 228 -5.46 -1.30 -7.88
CA THR A 228 -6.25 -0.21 -8.46
C THR A 228 -7.49 -0.75 -9.16
N SER A 229 -7.33 -1.81 -9.96
CA SER A 229 -8.44 -2.51 -10.61
C SER A 229 -9.39 -3.14 -9.59
N ALA A 230 -8.85 -3.82 -8.58
CA ALA A 230 -9.67 -4.50 -7.57
C ALA A 230 -10.52 -3.51 -6.74
N ILE A 231 -9.95 -2.36 -6.34
CA ILE A 231 -10.69 -1.33 -5.61
C ILE A 231 -11.83 -0.77 -6.44
N LEU A 232 -11.55 -0.38 -7.69
CA LEU A 232 -12.56 0.24 -8.54
C LEU A 232 -13.74 -0.69 -8.84
N VAL A 233 -13.47 -1.99 -9.00
CA VAL A 233 -14.52 -2.98 -9.29
C VAL A 233 -15.28 -3.42 -8.04
N LEU A 234 -14.59 -3.67 -6.93
CA LEU A 234 -15.20 -4.31 -5.76
C LEU A 234 -15.75 -3.34 -4.73
N SER A 235 -15.22 -2.11 -4.62
CA SER A 235 -15.70 -1.15 -3.62
C SER A 235 -17.21 -0.84 -3.79
N PRO A 236 -17.73 -0.59 -5.00
CA PRO A 236 -19.17 -0.34 -5.17
C PRO A 236 -20.08 -1.50 -4.73
N LEU A 237 -19.55 -2.73 -4.77
CA LEU A 237 -20.28 -3.94 -4.36
C LEU A 237 -20.20 -4.17 -2.84
N LEU A 238 -19.01 -4.02 -2.27
CA LEU A 238 -18.74 -4.43 -0.89
C LEU A 238 -19.02 -3.34 0.14
N VAL A 239 -18.83 -2.06 -0.23
CA VAL A 239 -19.01 -0.93 0.70
C VAL A 239 -20.46 -0.81 1.19
N PRO A 240 -21.51 -0.89 0.33
CA PRO A 240 -22.89 -0.82 0.80
C PRO A 240 -23.22 -1.93 1.81
N ILE A 241 -22.68 -3.14 1.60
CA ILE A 241 -22.87 -4.27 2.53
C ILE A 241 -22.17 -3.98 3.86
N ALA A 242 -20.92 -3.50 3.82
CA ALA A 242 -20.18 -3.15 5.03
C ALA A 242 -20.91 -2.10 5.87
N VAL A 243 -21.41 -1.03 5.21
CA VAL A 243 -22.19 0.03 5.87
C VAL A 243 -23.50 -0.52 6.45
N SER A 244 -24.19 -1.42 5.73
CA SER A 244 -25.43 -2.06 6.24
C SER A 244 -25.21 -2.90 7.51
N LEU A 245 -24.00 -3.43 7.68
CA LEU A 245 -23.57 -4.20 8.86
C LEU A 245 -22.98 -3.31 9.97
N GLY A 246 -23.03 -1.98 9.82
CA GLY A 246 -22.51 -1.02 10.81
C GLY A 246 -20.99 -0.89 10.82
N ILE A 247 -20.30 -1.34 9.77
CA ILE A 247 -18.85 -1.19 9.63
C ILE A 247 -18.55 0.20 9.06
N ASP A 248 -17.66 0.94 9.71
CA ASP A 248 -17.22 2.25 9.23
C ASP A 248 -16.51 2.12 7.86
N PRO A 249 -16.92 2.92 6.85
CA PRO A 249 -16.38 2.82 5.50
C PRO A 249 -14.90 3.23 5.40
N ILE A 250 -14.41 4.12 6.28
CA ILE A 250 -12.98 4.47 6.33
C ILE A 250 -12.17 3.28 6.84
N HIS A 251 -12.64 2.63 7.91
CA HIS A 251 -12.01 1.40 8.41
C HIS A 251 -12.02 0.29 7.34
N PHE A 252 -13.16 0.09 6.68
CA PHE A 252 -13.28 -0.89 5.60
C PHE A 252 -12.32 -0.58 4.43
N GLY A 253 -12.18 0.70 4.06
CA GLY A 253 -11.21 1.14 3.05
C GLY A 253 -9.77 0.81 3.39
N VAL A 254 -9.38 0.98 4.66
CA VAL A 254 -8.06 0.55 5.16
C VAL A 254 -7.91 -0.96 5.06
N VAL A 255 -8.88 -1.74 5.56
CA VAL A 255 -8.84 -3.21 5.50
C VAL A 255 -8.73 -3.69 4.06
N MET A 256 -9.52 -3.11 3.15
CA MET A 256 -9.46 -3.44 1.72
C MET A 256 -8.10 -3.13 1.11
N THR A 257 -7.52 -1.98 1.44
CA THR A 257 -6.19 -1.58 0.97
C THR A 257 -5.10 -2.51 1.48
N VAL A 258 -5.14 -2.90 2.76
CA VAL A 258 -4.19 -3.83 3.37
C VAL A 258 -4.30 -5.22 2.74
N ASN A 259 -5.53 -5.75 2.54
CA ASN A 259 -5.72 -7.04 1.86
C ASN A 259 -5.10 -7.06 0.47
N LEU A 260 -5.40 -6.05 -0.34
CA LEU A 260 -4.91 -6.00 -1.71
C LEU A 260 -3.39 -5.79 -1.77
N ALA A 261 -2.83 -5.03 -0.82
CA ALA A 261 -1.39 -4.91 -0.66
C ALA A 261 -0.73 -6.25 -0.34
N ILE A 262 -1.36 -7.07 0.52
CA ILE A 262 -0.90 -8.43 0.83
C ILE A 262 -1.03 -9.34 -0.40
N GLY A 263 -2.17 -9.27 -1.10
CA GLY A 263 -2.44 -10.03 -2.31
C GLY A 263 -1.34 -9.90 -3.36
N MET A 264 -0.72 -8.72 -3.49
CA MET A 264 0.37 -8.49 -4.44
C MET A 264 1.57 -9.41 -4.26
N PHE A 265 1.77 -10.03 -3.10
CA PHE A 265 2.82 -11.03 -2.89
C PHE A 265 2.28 -12.36 -2.35
N THR A 266 0.97 -12.61 -2.45
CA THR A 266 0.36 -13.89 -2.09
C THR A 266 0.50 -14.89 -3.26
N PRO A 267 1.07 -16.08 -3.04
CA PRO A 267 1.06 -17.16 -4.03
C PRO A 267 -0.39 -17.60 -4.36
N PRO A 268 -0.69 -18.03 -5.59
CA PRO A 268 0.24 -18.39 -6.67
C PRO A 268 0.61 -17.25 -7.63
N PHE A 269 -0.14 -16.15 -7.72
CA PHE A 269 0.02 -15.16 -8.80
C PHE A 269 0.57 -13.78 -8.40
N GLY A 270 0.77 -13.49 -7.11
CA GLY A 270 1.07 -12.12 -6.65
C GLY A 270 2.03 -11.33 -7.55
N LEU A 271 1.58 -10.18 -8.07
CA LEU A 271 2.31 -9.34 -9.04
C LEU A 271 3.74 -8.98 -8.60
N ASN A 272 3.95 -8.71 -7.31
CA ASN A 272 5.28 -8.43 -6.76
C ASN A 272 6.23 -9.61 -6.92
N ILE A 273 5.72 -10.85 -6.88
CA ILE A 273 6.55 -12.05 -7.06
C ILE A 273 7.10 -12.08 -8.48
N PHE A 274 6.28 -11.74 -9.49
CA PHE A 274 6.73 -11.65 -10.89
C PHE A 274 7.69 -10.48 -11.12
N VAL A 275 7.44 -9.33 -10.49
CA VAL A 275 8.37 -8.19 -10.54
C VAL A 275 9.70 -8.57 -9.89
N ALA A 276 9.68 -9.16 -8.69
CA ALA A 276 10.86 -9.65 -8.01
C ALA A 276 11.60 -10.72 -8.83
N GLN A 277 10.88 -11.62 -9.51
CA GLN A 277 11.48 -12.59 -10.42
C GLN A 277 12.28 -11.90 -11.53
N SER A 278 11.70 -10.88 -12.17
CA SER A 278 12.36 -10.13 -13.24
C SER A 278 13.58 -9.33 -12.76
N VAL A 279 13.53 -8.83 -11.52
CA VAL A 279 14.56 -7.94 -10.94
C VAL A 279 15.70 -8.72 -10.31
N LEU A 280 15.39 -9.82 -9.61
CA LEU A 280 16.34 -10.63 -8.85
C LEU A 280 16.91 -11.82 -9.64
N ASN A 281 16.32 -12.12 -10.80
CA ASN A 281 16.68 -13.25 -11.66
C ASN A 281 16.71 -14.60 -10.91
N LEU A 282 15.67 -14.83 -10.09
CA LEU A 282 15.49 -16.05 -9.30
C LEU A 282 14.35 -16.91 -9.84
N ARG A 283 14.35 -18.21 -9.50
CA ARG A 283 13.20 -19.07 -9.78
C ARG A 283 12.03 -18.68 -8.90
N THR A 284 10.83 -18.63 -9.46
CA THR A 284 9.58 -18.31 -8.75
C THR A 284 9.39 -19.17 -7.49
N ALA A 285 9.75 -20.46 -7.55
CA ALA A 285 9.69 -21.38 -6.42
C ALA A 285 10.58 -20.98 -5.23
N ASP A 286 11.72 -20.33 -5.47
CA ASP A 286 12.57 -19.82 -4.39
C ASP A 286 11.99 -18.53 -3.78
N ILE A 287 11.31 -17.71 -4.60
CA ILE A 287 10.62 -16.50 -4.13
C ILE A 287 9.39 -16.88 -3.30
N TYR A 288 8.56 -17.83 -3.75
CA TYR A 288 7.41 -18.31 -2.97
C TYR A 288 7.80 -18.77 -1.56
N ARG A 289 8.84 -19.61 -1.47
CA ARG A 289 9.35 -20.07 -0.16
C ARG A 289 9.94 -18.93 0.66
N GLY A 290 10.56 -17.96 -0.01
CA GLY A 290 11.10 -16.76 0.64
C GLY A 290 10.02 -15.85 1.21
N VAL A 291 8.89 -15.69 0.52
CA VAL A 291 7.80 -14.77 0.89
C VAL A 291 6.89 -15.32 1.98
N LEU A 292 6.70 -16.65 2.03
CA LEU A 292 5.73 -17.29 2.92
C LEU A 292 5.82 -16.84 4.40
N PRO A 293 7.01 -16.75 5.03
CA PRO A 293 7.08 -16.35 6.44
C PRO A 293 6.64 -14.90 6.66
N TYR A 294 6.99 -14.00 5.74
CA TYR A 294 6.59 -12.59 5.78
C TYR A 294 5.09 -12.41 5.50
N MET A 295 4.52 -13.27 4.65
CA MET A 295 3.09 -13.30 4.39
C MET A 295 2.30 -13.68 5.65
N VAL A 296 2.77 -14.66 6.43
CA VAL A 296 2.11 -15.03 7.70
C VAL A 296 2.09 -13.85 8.67
N VAL A 297 3.20 -13.11 8.79
CA VAL A 297 3.27 -11.91 9.64
C VAL A 297 2.28 -10.83 9.17
N GLN A 298 2.17 -10.60 7.87
CA GLN A 298 1.26 -9.60 7.33
C GLN A 298 -0.21 -10.03 7.39
N ILE A 299 -0.51 -11.32 7.26
CA ILE A 299 -1.86 -11.86 7.52
C ILE A 299 -2.23 -11.66 9.00
N ALA A 300 -1.28 -11.87 9.92
CA ALA A 300 -1.51 -11.59 11.34
C ALA A 300 -1.76 -10.09 11.59
N ALA A 301 -1.00 -9.20 10.92
CA ALA A 301 -1.23 -7.76 10.98
C ALA A 301 -2.62 -7.39 10.43
N LEU A 302 -3.01 -7.96 9.29
CA LEU A 302 -4.35 -7.79 8.71
C LEU A 302 -5.44 -8.25 9.67
N ALA A 303 -5.29 -9.43 10.29
CA ALA A 303 -6.26 -9.93 11.26
C ALA A 303 -6.39 -8.95 12.44
N LEU A 304 -5.27 -8.46 12.97
CA LEU A 304 -5.28 -7.46 14.05
C LEU A 304 -5.99 -6.17 13.63
N ILE A 305 -5.68 -5.63 12.45
CA ILE A 305 -6.32 -4.42 11.92
C ILE A 305 -7.82 -4.65 11.74
N THR A 306 -8.22 -5.79 11.17
CA THR A 306 -9.63 -6.13 10.90
C THR A 306 -10.43 -6.28 12.21
N LEU A 307 -9.84 -6.89 13.23
CA LEU A 307 -10.51 -7.16 14.50
C LEU A 307 -10.58 -5.95 15.43
N VAL A 308 -9.69 -4.97 15.24
CA VAL A 308 -9.58 -3.80 16.11
C VAL A 308 -9.77 -2.52 15.26
N PRO A 309 -11.02 -2.09 15.01
CA PRO A 309 -11.32 -0.89 14.22
C PRO A 309 -10.64 0.37 14.75
N ALA A 310 -10.41 0.44 16.06
CA ALA A 310 -9.66 1.53 16.69
C ALA A 310 -8.26 1.71 16.08
N LEU A 311 -7.61 0.67 15.54
CA LEU A 311 -6.34 0.86 14.85
C LEU A 311 -6.46 1.73 13.59
N SER A 312 -7.62 1.76 12.94
CA SER A 312 -7.88 2.66 11.82
C SER A 312 -8.54 3.97 12.25
N LEU A 313 -9.39 3.94 13.28
CA LEU A 313 -10.26 5.06 13.63
C LEU A 313 -9.73 5.93 14.77
N TRP A 314 -8.80 5.44 15.59
CA TRP A 314 -8.35 6.13 16.80
C TRP A 314 -7.78 7.54 16.54
N LEU A 315 -7.04 7.72 15.45
CA LEU A 315 -6.53 9.05 15.08
C LEU A 315 -7.62 10.00 14.57
N LEU A 316 -8.79 9.48 14.17
CA LEU A 316 -9.93 10.24 13.68
C LEU A 316 -10.89 10.64 14.81
N ASP A 317 -10.98 9.86 15.88
CA ASP A 317 -11.89 10.13 17.00
C ASP A 317 -11.64 11.51 17.65
N GLY A 318 -10.40 12.00 17.59
CA GLY A 318 -10.02 13.34 18.06
C GLY A 318 -10.32 14.49 17.08
N MET A 319 -10.89 14.22 15.91
CA MET A 319 -11.18 15.20 14.85
C MET A 319 -12.69 15.44 14.66
N SER A 320 -13.50 15.14 15.67
CA SER A 320 -14.95 15.41 15.69
C SER A 320 -15.28 16.88 15.97
#